data_AF-A0A8J3K5Z6-F1
#
_entry.id   AF-A0A8J3K5Z6-F1
#
_cell.length_a   1.000
_cell.length_b   1.000
_cell.length_c   1.000
_cell.angle_alpha   90.00
_cell.angle_beta   90.00
_cell.angle_gamma   90.00
#
_symmetry.space_group_name_H-M   'P 1'
#
loop_
_entity.id
_entity.type
_entity.pdbx_description
1 polymer ?
#
loop_
_entity_poly.entity_id
_entity_poly.type
_entity_poly.pdbx_seq_one_letter_code
_entity_poly.pdbx_strand_id
1 'polypeptide(L)'
;MLAGAGAWLFWPENLPTQWPDKAAFCANAATFEVSEQDHITGAERLAAARAMASSSPEALRDEMRVLVDDLVPESEPHSHVSADEFQDVTVKVGEFVERACGVNLPSIRT
;
A
#
# COMPACT_ATOMS: atom_id res chain seq x y z
N MET A 1 7.24 -22.03 17.85
CA MET A 1 7.63 -20.66 18.20
C MET A 1 8.48 -20.11 17.06
N LEU A 2 8.21 -18.86 16.66
CA LEU A 2 9.00 -18.00 15.77
C LEU A 2 8.92 -18.29 14.26
N ALA A 3 7.79 -17.94 13.66
CA ALA A 3 7.73 -17.45 12.28
C ALA A 3 7.31 -15.97 12.35
N GLY A 4 8.20 -15.11 12.85
CA GLY A 4 7.93 -13.69 13.09
C GLY A 4 9.12 -12.79 12.77
N ALA A 5 9.98 -13.23 11.85
CA ALA A 5 11.21 -12.53 11.47
C ALA A 5 11.36 -12.36 9.95
N GLY A 6 10.26 -12.40 9.20
CA GLY A 6 10.28 -12.49 7.74
C GLY A 6 10.06 -11.18 6.97
N ALA A 7 9.25 -10.25 7.47
CA ALA A 7 8.78 -9.12 6.65
C ALA A 7 9.73 -7.90 6.64
N TRP A 8 10.60 -7.78 7.64
CA TRP A 8 11.39 -6.57 7.88
C TRP A 8 12.62 -6.37 6.96
N LEU A 9 13.00 -7.39 6.18
CA LEU A 9 14.21 -7.39 5.35
C LEU A 9 13.99 -6.96 3.90
N PHE A 10 12.75 -6.74 3.47
CA PHE A 10 12.45 -6.70 2.04
C PHE A 10 12.06 -5.34 1.48
N TRP A 11 12.15 -4.24 2.24
CA TRP A 11 12.04 -2.92 1.60
C TRP A 11 13.17 -2.77 0.58
N PRO A 12 12.88 -2.77 -0.73
CA PRO A 12 13.93 -2.79 -1.72
C PRO A 12 14.60 -1.41 -1.72
N GLU A 13 15.88 -1.35 -1.36
CA GLU A 13 16.64 -0.09 -1.38
C GLU A 13 16.58 0.61 -2.75
N ASN A 14 16.29 -0.16 -3.81
CA ASN A 14 16.10 0.31 -5.17
C ASN A 14 14.76 -0.17 -5.75
N LEU A 15 13.65 0.37 -5.26
CA LEU A 15 12.36 0.19 -5.93
C LEU A 15 12.42 0.75 -7.36
N PRO A 16 11.91 0.02 -8.37
CA PRO A 16 11.94 0.48 -9.74
C PRO A 16 11.05 1.73 -9.89
N THR A 17 11.59 2.76 -10.55
CA THR A 17 10.82 3.98 -10.86
C THR A 17 10.03 3.86 -12.15
N GLN A 18 10.21 2.76 -12.89
CA GLN A 18 9.52 2.42 -14.13
C GLN A 18 9.19 0.93 -14.12
N TRP A 19 7.93 0.59 -14.42
CA TRP A 19 7.44 -0.77 -14.59
C TRP A 19 6.20 -0.74 -15.51
N PRO A 20 5.81 -1.87 -16.13
CA PRO A 20 4.78 -1.89 -17.17
C PRO A 20 3.43 -1.25 -16.75
N ASP A 21 2.99 -1.52 -15.53
CA ASP A 21 1.66 -1.12 -15.04
C ASP A 21 1.68 0.18 -14.20
N LYS A 22 2.77 0.96 -14.29
CA LYS A 22 2.95 2.20 -13.51
C LYS A 22 1.79 3.17 -13.64
N ALA A 23 1.28 3.37 -14.86
CA ALA A 23 0.17 4.29 -15.10
C ALA A 23 -1.10 3.86 -14.37
N ALA A 24 -1.41 2.56 -14.38
CA ALA A 24 -2.57 2.01 -13.66
C ALA A 24 -2.37 2.09 -12.15
N PHE A 25 -1.16 1.79 -11.66
CA PHE A 25 -0.82 1.94 -10.25
C PHE A 25 -1.03 3.38 -9.77
N CYS A 26 -0.47 4.36 -10.47
CA CYS A 26 -0.60 5.77 -10.11
C CYS A 26 -2.03 6.31 -10.22
N ALA A 27 -2.82 5.82 -11.18
CA ALA A 27 -4.23 6.19 -11.29
C ALA A 27 -5.05 5.71 -10.08
N ASN A 28 -4.80 4.49 -9.59
CA ASN A 28 -5.43 3.99 -8.36
C ASN A 28 -4.86 4.64 -7.10
N ALA A 29 -3.59 5.04 -7.11
CA ALA A 29 -2.99 5.78 -5.99
C ALA A 29 -3.65 7.15 -5.81
N ALA A 30 -4.03 7.84 -6.89
CA ALA A 30 -4.73 9.13 -6.83
C ALA A 30 -6.08 9.03 -6.09
N THR A 31 -6.71 7.85 -6.07
CA THR A 31 -7.94 7.58 -5.31
C THR A 31 -7.76 7.73 -3.79
N PHE A 32 -6.51 7.69 -3.30
CA PHE A 32 -6.18 7.91 -1.89
C PHE A 32 -5.74 9.35 -1.58
N GLU A 33 -5.71 10.27 -2.56
CA GLU A 33 -5.36 11.67 -2.32
C GLU A 33 -6.30 12.32 -1.30
N VAL A 34 -5.76 13.23 -0.47
CA VAL A 34 -6.51 13.94 0.58
C VAL A 34 -7.76 14.64 0.06
N SER A 35 -7.76 15.12 -1.19
CA SER A 35 -8.93 15.76 -1.80
C SER A 35 -10.11 14.82 -1.99
N GLU A 36 -9.88 13.50 -2.06
CA GLU A 36 -10.90 12.50 -2.36
C GLU A 36 -11.36 11.71 -1.12
N GLN A 37 -10.71 11.89 0.03
CA GLN A 37 -10.95 11.09 1.24
C GLN A 37 -12.37 11.20 1.81
N ASP A 38 -12.98 12.38 1.71
CA ASP A 38 -14.35 12.65 2.16
C ASP A 38 -15.41 12.08 1.19
N HIS A 39 -15.00 11.65 -0.01
CA HIS A 39 -15.89 11.22 -1.08
C HIS A 39 -15.82 9.72 -1.40
N ILE A 40 -14.85 9.01 -0.83
CA ILE A 40 -14.61 7.60 -1.12
C ILE A 40 -15.07 6.67 0.01
N THR A 41 -15.81 5.63 -0.36
CA THR A 41 -16.28 4.58 0.56
C THR A 41 -15.18 3.58 0.92
N GLY A 42 -15.35 2.84 2.02
CA GLY A 42 -14.41 1.77 2.40
C GLY A 42 -14.26 0.67 1.32
N ALA A 43 -15.34 0.36 0.59
CA ALA A 43 -15.30 -0.61 -0.50
C ALA A 43 -14.48 -0.11 -1.70
N GLU A 44 -14.57 1.18 -2.02
CA GLU A 44 -13.76 1.81 -3.07
C GLU A 44 -12.29 1.91 -2.66
N ARG A 45 -12.00 2.22 -1.38
CA ARG A 45 -10.63 2.16 -0.83
C ARG A 45 -10.03 0.77 -0.97
N LEU A 46 -10.77 -0.28 -0.58
CA LEU A 46 -10.31 -1.67 -0.72
C LEU A 46 -10.10 -2.07 -2.19
N ALA A 47 -11.00 -1.66 -3.09
CA ALA A 47 -10.87 -1.91 -4.52
C ALA A 47 -9.62 -1.24 -5.10
N ALA A 48 -9.36 0.02 -4.75
CA ALA A 48 -8.18 0.76 -5.17
C ALA A 48 -6.89 0.15 -4.61
N ALA A 49 -6.88 -0.25 -3.34
CA ALA A 49 -5.73 -0.92 -2.72
C ALA A 49 -5.40 -2.25 -3.42
N ARG A 50 -6.41 -3.07 -3.73
CA ARG A 50 -6.25 -4.32 -4.48
C ARG A 50 -5.73 -4.08 -5.89
N ALA A 51 -6.20 -3.03 -6.55
CA ALA A 51 -5.74 -2.63 -7.88
C ALA A 51 -4.29 -2.11 -7.85
N MET A 52 -3.91 -1.37 -6.81
CA MET A 52 -2.52 -0.98 -6.60
C MET A 52 -1.63 -2.21 -6.33
N ALA A 53 -2.07 -3.16 -5.51
CA ALA A 53 -1.30 -4.38 -5.23
C ALA A 53 -1.06 -5.25 -6.47
N SER A 54 -2.04 -5.30 -7.40
CA SER A 54 -1.90 -6.06 -8.64
C SER A 54 -1.02 -5.38 -9.69
N SER A 55 -1.01 -4.03 -9.71
CA SER A 55 -0.22 -3.21 -10.63
C SER A 55 1.11 -2.73 -10.04
N SER A 56 1.43 -3.11 -8.80
CA SER A 56 2.70 -2.75 -8.15
C SER A 56 3.87 -3.53 -8.77
N PRO A 57 5.09 -2.97 -8.71
CA PRO A 57 6.28 -3.76 -9.01
C PRO A 57 6.35 -4.96 -8.06
N GLU A 58 6.94 -6.06 -8.53
CA GLU A 58 7.03 -7.32 -7.76
C GLU A 58 7.65 -7.12 -6.38
N ALA A 59 8.65 -6.24 -6.30
CA ALA A 59 9.39 -5.93 -5.09
C ALA A 59 8.58 -5.14 -4.03
N LEU A 60 7.36 -4.68 -4.35
CA LEU A 60 6.46 -3.98 -3.42
C LEU A 60 5.20 -4.80 -3.09
N ARG A 61 5.06 -6.00 -3.65
CA ARG A 61 3.80 -6.77 -3.55
C ARG A 61 3.48 -7.20 -2.12
N ASP A 62 4.50 -7.53 -1.32
CA ASP A 62 4.29 -7.98 0.05
C ASP A 62 3.82 -6.82 0.94
N GLU A 63 4.39 -5.62 0.80
CA GLU A 63 3.96 -4.41 1.50
C GLU A 63 2.55 -3.99 1.07
N MET A 64 2.25 -4.05 -0.23
CA MET A 64 0.89 -3.77 -0.72
C MET A 64 -0.13 -4.78 -0.20
N ARG A 65 0.25 -6.05 0.02
CA ARG A 65 -0.63 -7.04 0.62
C ARG A 65 -0.98 -6.68 2.07
N VAL A 66 0.00 -6.20 2.85
CA VAL A 66 -0.25 -5.72 4.22
C VAL A 66 -1.27 -4.57 4.24
N LEU A 67 -1.16 -3.61 3.30
CA LEU A 67 -2.12 -2.53 3.18
C LEU A 67 -3.52 -3.00 2.77
N VAL A 68 -3.60 -3.98 1.86
CA VAL A 68 -4.88 -4.57 1.45
C VAL A 68 -5.53 -5.31 2.61
N ASP A 69 -4.75 -6.09 3.36
CA ASP A 69 -5.24 -6.90 4.48
C ASP A 69 -5.80 -6.06 5.64
N ASP A 70 -5.28 -4.84 5.85
CA ASP A 70 -5.83 -3.90 6.86
C ASP A 70 -7.19 -3.31 6.44
N LEU A 71 -7.38 -3.08 5.14
CA LEU A 71 -8.63 -2.56 4.58
C LEU A 71 -9.71 -3.64 4.42
N VAL A 72 -9.34 -4.92 4.56
CA VAL A 72 -10.27 -6.04 4.52
C VAL A 72 -11.09 -6.06 5.82
N PRO A 73 -12.43 -6.17 5.73
CA PRO A 73 -13.27 -6.24 6.93
C PRO A 73 -12.88 -7.42 7.83
N GLU A 74 -12.94 -7.25 9.16
CA GLU A 74 -12.64 -8.30 10.19
C GLU A 74 -13.40 -9.62 10.03
N SER A 75 -14.36 -9.66 9.10
CA SER A 75 -15.11 -10.86 8.71
C SER A 75 -14.29 -11.86 7.88
N GLU A 76 -13.16 -11.43 7.31
CA GLU A 76 -12.25 -12.26 6.51
C GLU A 76 -10.91 -12.47 7.27
N PRO A 77 -10.19 -13.60 7.07
CA PRO A 77 -8.90 -13.82 7.71
C PRO A 77 -7.85 -12.79 7.24
N HIS A 78 -7.25 -12.07 8.19
CA HIS A 78 -6.31 -10.98 7.96
C HIS A 78 -4.96 -11.26 8.66
N SER A 79 -3.86 -10.83 8.05
CA SER A 79 -2.52 -10.97 8.61
C SER A 79 -2.36 -10.01 9.80
N HIS A 80 -2.20 -10.53 11.02
CA HIS A 80 -1.94 -9.69 12.19
C HIS A 80 -0.49 -9.19 12.19
N VAL A 81 -0.21 -8.13 11.44
CA VAL A 81 0.97 -7.30 11.66
C VAL A 81 0.75 -6.43 12.90
N SER A 82 1.82 -6.03 13.58
CA SER A 82 1.69 -5.08 14.70
C SER A 82 1.32 -3.68 14.18
N ALA A 83 0.77 -2.82 15.06
CA ALA A 83 0.47 -1.43 14.70
C ALA A 83 1.73 -0.67 14.22
N ASP A 84 2.88 -0.93 14.86
CA ASP A 84 4.16 -0.34 14.46
C ASP A 84 4.61 -0.83 13.07
N GLU A 85 4.42 -2.12 12.77
CA GLU A 85 4.74 -2.70 11.46
C GLU A 85 3.83 -2.15 10.37
N PHE A 86 2.54 -2.00 10.67
CA PHE A 86 1.59 -1.39 9.76
C PHE A 86 1.95 0.07 9.48
N GLN A 87 2.28 0.85 10.51
CA GLN A 87 2.69 2.25 10.37
C GLN A 87 3.93 2.39 9.48
N ASP A 88 4.94 1.55 9.68
CA ASP A 88 6.16 1.56 8.87
C ASP A 88 5.90 1.22 7.40
N VAL A 89 5.08 0.20 7.12
CA VAL A 89 4.67 -0.15 5.75
C VAL A 89 3.95 1.01 5.07
N THR A 90 3.03 1.63 5.80
CA THR A 90 2.20 2.75 5.36
C THR A 90 3.09 3.93 4.96
N VAL A 91 3.99 4.40 5.84
CA VAL A 91 4.95 5.47 5.52
C VAL A 91 5.79 5.17 4.28
N LYS A 92 6.36 3.97 4.18
CA LYS A 92 7.23 3.59 3.07
C LYS A 92 6.50 3.53 1.73
N VAL A 93 5.31 2.94 1.68
CA VAL A 93 4.47 2.91 0.48
C VAL A 93 4.08 4.33 0.08
N GLY A 94 3.74 5.19 1.05
CA GLY A 94 3.46 6.61 0.81
C GLY A 94 4.64 7.34 0.15
N GLU A 95 5.85 7.17 0.68
CA GLU A 95 7.07 7.74 0.08
C GLU A 95 7.35 7.21 -1.34
N PHE A 96 7.11 5.92 -1.58
CA PHE A 96 7.26 5.33 -2.91
C PHE A 96 6.26 5.92 -3.89
N VAL A 97 4.98 6.01 -3.51
CA VAL A 97 3.93 6.59 -4.36
C VAL A 97 4.25 8.05 -4.68
N GLU A 98 4.66 8.85 -3.68
CA GLU A 98 5.07 10.24 -3.91
C GLU A 98 6.20 10.34 -4.92
N ARG A 99 7.23 9.50 -4.78
CA ARG A 99 8.39 9.50 -5.68
C ARG A 99 8.06 9.00 -7.08
N ALA A 100 7.23 7.96 -7.18
CA ALA A 100 6.94 7.28 -8.44
C ALA A 100 5.82 7.96 -9.24
N CYS A 101 4.79 8.46 -8.55
CA CYS A 101 3.57 9.00 -9.12
C CYS A 101 3.43 10.52 -8.99
N GLY A 102 4.21 11.16 -8.11
CA GLY A 102 4.06 12.60 -7.83
C GLY A 102 2.79 12.94 -7.04
N VAL A 103 2.15 11.93 -6.45
CA VAL A 103 0.91 12.02 -5.70
C VAL A 103 1.23 12.11 -4.22
N ASN A 104 0.78 13.17 -3.54
CA ASN A 104 0.95 13.31 -2.09
C ASN A 104 -0.13 12.50 -1.38
N LEU A 105 0.27 11.52 -0.56
CA LEU A 105 -0.65 10.67 0.21
C LEU A 105 -0.55 10.92 1.72
N PRO A 106 -1.10 12.03 2.24
CA PRO A 106 -1.13 12.28 3.70
C PRO A 106 -1.91 11.23 4.48
N SER A 107 -2.92 10.60 3.87
CA SER A 107 -3.73 9.46 4.38
C SER A 107 -2.90 8.25 4.78
N ILE A 108 -1.74 8.08 4.13
CA ILE A 108 -0.84 6.95 4.29
C ILE A 108 0.31 7.31 5.27
N ARG A 109 0.28 8.51 5.87
CA ARG A 109 1.31 8.96 6.83
C ARG A 109 0.79 9.20 8.24
N THR A 110 -0.52 9.31 8.42
CA THR A 110 -1.20 9.59 9.71
C THR A 110 -1.80 8.33 10.29
#